data_AF-A0A7W1UQB7-F1
#
_entry.id   AF-A0A7W1UQB7-F1
#
_cell.length_a   1.000
_cell.length_b   1.000
_cell.length_c   1.000
_cell.angle_alpha   90.00
_cell.angle_beta   90.00
_cell.angle_gamma   90.00
#
_symmetry.space_group_name_H-M   'P 1'
#
loop_
_entity.id
_entity.type
_entity.pdbx_description
1 polymer ?
#
loop_
_entity_poly.entity_id
_entity_poly.type
_entity_poly.pdbx_seq_one_letter_code
_entity_poly.pdbx_strand_id
1 'polypeptide(L)'
;MRKNSLLLTGIIFCSSVVHASSINVRILTTKVIHSFIFSPIVGSYDIYGDGKLLSNTEAAGIFQMNIEGDSVLLKTFERTIGKYGTLKMLAKQPNAAFKIKSVMPESKVRTYEDNLTVGLTADKKQFLLINKVDVEKYIGGV
;
A
#
# COMPACT_ATOMS: atom_id res chain seq x y z
N MET A 1 20.82 -35.39 -56.03
CA MET A 1 19.84 -34.36 -56.49
C MET A 1 18.50 -34.79 -55.93
N ARG A 2 17.67 -34.05 -55.18
CA ARG A 2 17.48 -32.65 -54.77
C ARG A 2 16.91 -32.75 -53.33
N LYS A 3 17.52 -32.14 -52.31
CA LYS A 3 17.28 -30.79 -51.80
C LYS A 3 15.82 -30.49 -51.41
N ASN A 4 15.62 -30.43 -50.08
CA ASN A 4 14.78 -29.48 -49.32
C ASN A 4 13.25 -29.70 -49.46
N SER A 5 12.46 -29.65 -48.39
CA SER A 5 12.48 -28.62 -47.36
C SER A 5 11.81 -29.14 -46.09
N LEU A 6 12.58 -29.35 -45.03
CA LEU A 6 12.05 -29.42 -43.67
C LEU A 6 11.54 -28.00 -43.36
N LEU A 7 10.22 -27.80 -43.37
CA LEU A 7 9.63 -26.50 -43.09
C LEU A 7 9.91 -26.17 -41.62
N LEU A 8 10.87 -25.27 -41.43
CA LEU A 8 11.45 -24.83 -40.18
C LEU A 8 10.35 -24.31 -39.24
N THR A 9 9.94 -25.15 -38.29
CA THR A 9 9.12 -24.75 -37.14
C THR A 9 10.00 -23.89 -36.25
N GLY A 10 9.95 -22.57 -36.44
CA GLY A 10 10.71 -21.58 -35.69
C GLY A 10 9.78 -20.60 -34.99
N ILE A 11 8.90 -21.07 -34.11
CA ILE A 11 8.20 -20.19 -33.17
C ILE A 11 9.26 -19.76 -32.14
N ILE A 12 9.87 -18.60 -32.38
CA ILE A 12 10.73 -17.92 -31.41
C ILE A 12 9.84 -17.51 -30.24
N PHE A 13 9.85 -18.34 -29.18
CA PHE A 13 9.35 -17.96 -27.87
C PHE A 13 10.28 -16.89 -27.31
N CYS A 14 10.00 -15.63 -27.64
CA CYS A 14 10.57 -14.48 -26.94
C CYS A 14 9.91 -14.41 -25.57
N SER A 15 10.50 -15.02 -24.56
CA SER A 15 10.07 -14.86 -23.17
C SER A 15 10.45 -13.45 -22.71
N SER A 16 9.52 -12.52 -22.73
CA SER A 16 9.69 -11.24 -22.04
C SER A 16 9.72 -11.49 -20.54
N VAL A 17 10.88 -11.24 -19.93
CA VAL A 17 11.01 -11.24 -18.48
C VAL A 17 10.38 -9.93 -17.99
N VAL A 18 9.12 -9.99 -17.56
CA VAL A 18 8.47 -8.85 -16.90
C VAL A 18 9.08 -8.73 -15.51
N HIS A 19 9.95 -7.74 -15.34
CA HIS A 19 10.51 -7.41 -14.04
C HIS A 19 9.54 -6.46 -13.32
N ALA A 20 8.69 -7.01 -12.46
CA ALA A 20 7.92 -6.19 -11.52
C ALA A 20 8.90 -5.54 -10.52
N SER A 21 9.07 -4.22 -10.62
CA SER A 21 9.91 -3.47 -9.69
C SER A 21 9.04 -2.51 -8.89
N SER A 22 9.17 -2.58 -7.57
CA SER A 22 8.41 -1.75 -6.65
C SER A 22 9.31 -0.70 -6.02
N ILE A 23 8.81 0.52 -5.87
CA ILE A 23 9.50 1.58 -5.14
C ILE A 23 8.80 1.88 -3.82
N ASN A 24 9.57 2.40 -2.85
CA ASN A 24 9.05 2.85 -1.58
C ASN A 24 9.03 4.38 -1.55
N VAL A 25 7.84 4.97 -1.51
CA VAL A 25 7.66 6.42 -1.49
C VAL A 25 7.13 6.83 -0.12
N ARG A 26 7.85 7.73 0.57
CA ARG A 26 7.33 8.34 1.79
C ARG A 26 6.26 9.37 1.42
N ILE A 27 5.07 9.22 1.97
CA ILE A 27 3.92 10.09 1.67
C ILE A 27 3.55 10.98 2.87
N LEU A 28 2.75 12.01 2.60
CA LEU A 28 2.33 13.04 3.58
C LEU A 28 3.51 13.70 4.34
N THR A 29 4.61 13.97 3.66
CA THR A 29 5.85 14.51 4.24
C THR A 29 5.85 16.00 4.53
N THR A 30 4.85 16.76 4.04
CA THR A 30 4.85 18.23 4.12
C THR A 30 4.46 18.78 5.49
N LYS A 31 3.87 17.95 6.36
CA LYS A 31 3.45 18.33 7.71
C LYS A 31 3.68 17.16 8.67
N VAL A 32 3.85 17.47 9.95
CA VAL A 32 3.89 16.48 11.03
C VAL A 32 2.48 15.93 11.25
N ILE A 33 2.25 14.67 10.92
CA ILE A 33 0.94 14.01 10.99
C ILE A 33 0.82 13.20 12.29
N HIS A 34 -0.25 13.44 13.04
CA HIS A 34 -0.59 12.71 14.29
C HIS A 34 -1.86 11.86 14.17
N SER A 35 -2.73 12.17 13.20
CA SER A 35 -3.92 11.37 12.91
C SER A 35 -4.24 11.40 11.43
N PHE A 36 -4.58 10.25 10.85
CA PHE A 36 -5.04 10.17 9.47
C PHE A 36 -6.07 9.06 9.29
N ILE A 37 -6.79 9.13 8.17
CA ILE A 37 -7.75 8.14 7.73
C ILE A 37 -7.20 7.43 6.51
N PHE A 38 -7.30 6.10 6.49
CA PHE A 38 -7.10 5.22 5.34
C PHE A 38 -8.45 4.65 4.93
N SER A 39 -8.76 4.67 3.63
CA SER A 39 -10.00 4.11 3.08
C SER A 39 -9.71 3.44 1.75
N PRO A 40 -9.93 2.12 1.61
CA PRO A 40 -9.96 1.49 0.29
C PRO A 40 -10.97 2.20 -0.62
N ILE A 41 -10.66 2.32 -1.92
CA ILE A 41 -11.59 2.83 -2.94
C ILE A 41 -11.79 1.85 -4.09
N VAL A 42 -10.78 1.03 -4.37
CA VAL A 42 -10.82 -0.06 -5.36
C VAL A 42 -10.12 -1.24 -4.72
N GLY A 43 -10.70 -2.44 -4.89
CA GLY A 43 -10.19 -3.66 -4.30
C GLY A 43 -10.34 -3.70 -2.78
N SER A 44 -9.51 -4.53 -2.16
CA SER A 44 -9.57 -4.90 -0.75
C SER A 44 -8.17 -5.05 -0.19
N TYR A 45 -8.05 -4.90 1.13
CA TYR A 45 -6.76 -4.90 1.82
C TYR A 45 -6.78 -5.87 2.99
N ASP A 46 -5.75 -6.71 3.08
CA ASP A 46 -5.45 -7.42 4.32
C ASP A 46 -4.66 -6.47 5.24
N ILE A 47 -5.13 -6.31 6.48
CA ILE A 47 -4.45 -5.47 7.48
C ILE A 47 -3.68 -6.36 8.45
N TYR A 48 -2.40 -6.07 8.58
CA TYR A 48 -1.50 -6.73 9.53
C TYR A 48 -1.06 -5.73 10.59
N GLY A 49 -1.12 -6.14 11.85
CA GLY A 49 -0.51 -5.43 12.98
C GLY A 49 0.62 -6.26 13.56
N ASP A 50 1.83 -5.71 13.58
CA ASP A 50 3.05 -6.37 14.08
C ASP A 50 3.26 -7.78 13.49
N GLY A 51 2.94 -7.92 12.19
CA GLY A 51 3.08 -9.17 11.44
C GLY A 51 1.92 -10.16 11.58
N LYS A 52 0.91 -9.88 12.40
CA LYS A 52 -0.28 -10.72 12.56
C LYS A 52 -1.44 -10.19 11.74
N LEU A 53 -2.09 -11.06 10.97
CA LEU A 53 -3.30 -10.72 10.23
C LEU A 53 -4.42 -10.36 11.21
N LEU A 54 -5.02 -9.19 11.02
CA LEU A 54 -6.17 -8.73 11.80
C LEU A 54 -7.42 -9.30 11.13
N SER A 55 -7.76 -10.55 11.47
CA SER A 55 -8.72 -11.45 10.80
C SER A 55 -10.18 -10.97 10.68
N ASN A 56 -10.51 -9.74 11.08
CA ASN A 56 -11.85 -9.17 11.10
C ASN A 56 -11.92 -7.82 10.36
N THR A 57 -11.15 -7.73 9.27
CA THR A 57 -11.07 -6.55 8.44
C THR A 57 -11.71 -6.87 7.10
N GLU A 58 -13.03 -7.05 7.07
CA GLU A 58 -13.74 -7.12 5.79
C GLU A 58 -13.45 -5.84 4.99
N ALA A 59 -13.33 -6.02 3.68
CA ALA A 59 -12.77 -5.12 2.67
C ALA A 59 -13.32 -3.68 2.60
N ALA A 60 -14.22 -3.27 3.49
CA ALA A 60 -14.94 -1.99 3.47
C ALA A 60 -14.54 -1.02 4.59
N GLY A 61 -13.63 -1.39 5.51
CA GLY A 61 -13.33 -0.54 6.66
C GLY A 61 -12.62 0.75 6.29
N ILE A 62 -13.21 1.88 6.66
CA ILE A 62 -12.49 3.14 6.82
C ILE A 62 -11.78 3.06 8.18
N PHE A 63 -10.46 3.21 8.16
CA PHE A 63 -9.62 3.11 9.35
C PHE A 63 -9.07 4.47 9.72
N GLN A 64 -9.20 4.84 10.99
CA GLN A 64 -8.47 5.97 11.55
C GLN A 64 -7.28 5.43 12.35
N MET A 65 -6.14 6.07 12.14
CA MET A 65 -4.91 5.80 12.86
C MET A 65 -4.48 7.04 13.62
N ASN A 66 -4.12 6.85 14.89
CA ASN A 66 -3.62 7.89 15.77
C ASN A 66 -2.28 7.47 16.37
N ILE A 67 -1.39 8.43 16.58
CA ILE A 67 -0.20 8.19 17.42
C ILE A 67 -0.64 8.17 18.87
N GLU A 68 -0.27 7.12 19.61
CA GLU A 68 -0.51 7.01 21.03
C GLU A 68 0.74 6.46 21.73
N GLY A 69 1.50 7.35 22.36
CA GLY A 69 2.82 7.01 22.90
C GLY A 69 3.79 6.63 21.78
N ASP A 70 4.33 5.43 21.85
CA ASP A 70 5.29 4.85 20.89
C ASP A 70 4.63 3.95 19.83
N SER A 71 3.30 3.92 19.82
CA SER A 71 2.49 2.98 19.05
C SER A 71 1.47 3.69 18.15
N VAL A 72 1.00 2.95 17.15
CA VAL A 72 -0.11 3.35 16.28
C VAL A 72 -1.40 2.71 16.80
N LEU A 73 -2.32 3.54 17.27
CA LEU A 73 -3.67 3.13 17.60
C LEU A 73 -4.48 2.99 16.30
N LEU A 74 -4.97 1.78 16.00
CA LEU A 74 -5.86 1.48 14.90
C LEU A 74 -7.30 1.38 15.39
N LYS A 75 -8.21 2.11 14.74
CA LYS A 75 -9.64 2.04 15.02
C LYS A 75 -10.48 2.15 13.75
N THR A 76 -11.69 1.61 13.85
CA THR A 76 -12.81 1.91 12.95
C THR A 76 -13.64 3.05 13.56
N PHE A 77 -14.74 3.44 12.90
CA PHE A 77 -15.72 4.33 13.52
C PHE A 77 -16.45 3.69 14.72
N GLU A 78 -16.59 2.37 14.74
CA GLU A 78 -17.40 1.66 15.73
C GLU A 78 -16.59 1.19 16.93
N ARG A 79 -15.33 0.82 16.71
CA ARG A 79 -14.48 0.23 17.75
C ARG A 79 -12.99 0.48 17.54
N THR A 80 -12.27 0.46 18.65
CA THR A 80 -10.81 0.32 18.66
C THR A 80 -10.43 -1.12 18.33
N ILE A 81 -9.47 -1.30 17.41
CA ILE A 81 -8.95 -2.62 17.03
C ILE A 81 -7.75 -2.98 17.91
N GLY A 82 -6.81 -2.04 18.10
CA GLY A 82 -5.63 -2.27 18.93
C GLY A 82 -4.53 -1.23 18.73
N LYS A 83 -3.40 -1.44 19.41
CA LYS A 83 -2.18 -0.65 19.29
C LYS A 83 -1.09 -1.51 18.68
N TYR A 84 -0.33 -0.95 17.75
CA TYR A 84 0.67 -1.69 16.99
C TYR A 84 1.92 -0.84 16.76
N GLY A 85 3.09 -1.48 16.76
CA GLY A 85 4.34 -0.79 16.38
C GLY A 85 4.41 -0.53 14.88
N THR A 86 3.87 -1.44 14.07
CA THR A 86 3.77 -1.29 12.61
C THR A 86 2.47 -1.90 12.10
N LEU A 87 1.82 -1.18 11.18
CA LEU A 87 0.69 -1.66 10.42
C LEU A 87 1.08 -1.82 8.94
N LYS A 88 0.57 -2.87 8.29
CA LYS A 88 0.67 -3.06 6.83
C LYS A 88 -0.72 -3.27 6.23
N MET A 89 -1.03 -2.52 5.20
CA MET A 89 -2.25 -2.65 4.40
C MET A 89 -1.80 -3.23 3.07
N LEU A 90 -2.06 -4.52 2.88
CA LEU A 90 -1.61 -5.26 1.70
C LEU A 90 -2.77 -5.43 0.73
N ALA A 91 -2.58 -4.89 -0.48
CA ALA A 91 -3.54 -5.00 -1.56
C ALA A 91 -3.75 -6.47 -1.95
N LYS A 92 -5.01 -6.90 -2.02
CA LYS A 92 -5.38 -8.26 -2.48
C LYS A 92 -5.56 -8.33 -3.99
N GLN A 93 -5.68 -7.19 -4.65
CA GLN A 93 -5.85 -7.07 -6.10
C GLN A 93 -4.80 -6.12 -6.69
N PRO A 94 -4.32 -6.37 -7.92
CA PRO A 94 -3.30 -5.51 -8.55
C PRO A 94 -3.75 -4.08 -8.83
N ASN A 95 -5.05 -3.82 -8.96
CA ASN A 95 -5.59 -2.48 -9.18
C ASN A 95 -6.13 -1.84 -7.89
N ALA A 96 -5.78 -2.39 -6.73
CA ALA A 96 -6.27 -1.84 -5.48
C ALA A 96 -5.72 -0.43 -5.26
N ALA A 97 -6.60 0.43 -4.77
CA ALA A 97 -6.28 1.82 -4.51
C ALA A 97 -6.96 2.26 -3.21
N PHE A 98 -6.35 3.25 -2.55
CA PHE A 98 -6.84 3.79 -1.29
C PHE A 98 -6.76 5.31 -1.28
N LYS A 99 -7.68 5.92 -0.53
CA LYS A 99 -7.63 7.32 -0.13
C LYS A 99 -6.93 7.44 1.22
N ILE A 100 -6.15 8.50 1.36
CA ILE A 100 -5.59 8.93 2.64
C ILE A 100 -5.92 10.40 2.89
N LYS A 101 -6.33 10.73 4.12
CA LYS A 101 -6.58 12.10 4.57
C LYS A 101 -5.95 12.31 5.93
N SER A 102 -5.10 13.32 6.09
CA SER A 102 -4.68 13.75 7.42
C SER A 102 -5.86 14.43 8.13
N VAL A 103 -6.13 13.97 9.34
CA VAL A 103 -7.13 14.57 10.25
C VAL A 103 -6.45 15.61 11.12
N MET A 104 -5.24 15.34 11.60
CA MET A 104 -4.48 16.26 12.43
C MET A 104 -3.02 16.30 11.99
N PRO A 105 -2.55 17.44 11.41
CA PRO A 105 -3.35 18.59 10.96
C PRO A 105 -4.21 18.24 9.74
N GLU A 106 -5.32 18.95 9.50
CA GLU A 106 -6.16 18.65 8.35
C GLU A 106 -5.42 18.84 7.00
N SER A 107 -5.66 17.92 6.07
CA SER A 107 -5.17 17.99 4.69
C SER A 107 -6.26 17.65 3.66
N LYS A 108 -5.98 17.98 2.40
CA LYS A 108 -6.72 17.42 1.27
C LYS A 108 -6.56 15.90 1.22
N VAL A 109 -7.58 15.23 0.68
CA VAL A 109 -7.55 13.79 0.39
C VAL A 109 -6.56 13.55 -0.76
N ARG A 110 -5.78 12.48 -0.65
CA ARG A 110 -4.92 11.97 -1.73
C ARG A 110 -5.25 10.52 -2.00
N THR A 111 -5.04 10.09 -3.24
CA THR A 111 -5.22 8.69 -3.66
C THR A 111 -3.87 8.09 -3.96
N TYR A 112 -3.69 6.83 -3.58
CA TYR A 112 -2.51 6.03 -3.83
C TYR A 112 -2.95 4.62 -4.24
N GLU A 113 -2.08 3.93 -4.95
CA GLU A 113 -2.27 2.54 -5.38
C GLU A 113 -1.39 1.60 -4.56
N ASP A 114 -1.69 0.31 -4.64
CA ASP A 114 -0.93 -0.76 -4.00
C ASP A 114 -0.85 -0.62 -2.47
N ASN A 115 0.31 -0.90 -1.87
CA ASN A 115 0.41 -1.18 -0.44
C ASN A 115 0.75 0.05 0.38
N LEU A 116 0.33 0.07 1.64
CA LEU A 116 0.74 1.07 2.62
C LEU A 116 1.41 0.38 3.81
N THR A 117 2.56 0.88 4.22
CA THR A 117 3.18 0.58 5.51
C THR A 117 3.11 1.81 6.39
N VAL A 118 2.66 1.62 7.63
CA VAL A 118 2.47 2.67 8.62
C VAL A 118 3.31 2.32 9.84
N GLY A 119 4.20 3.21 10.21
CA GLY A 119 4.91 3.17 11.48
C GLY A 119 5.07 4.57 12.03
N LEU A 120 5.97 4.72 13.00
CA LEU A 120 6.38 6.02 13.51
C LEU A 120 7.83 6.30 13.09
N THR A 121 8.18 7.58 13.00
CA THR A 121 9.59 7.99 12.86
C THR A 121 10.42 7.57 14.07
N ALA A 122 11.75 7.60 13.94
CA ALA A 122 12.66 7.18 15.02
C ALA A 122 12.42 7.95 16.33
N ASP A 123 12.08 9.23 16.25
CA ASP A 123 11.74 10.09 17.39
C ASP A 123 10.31 9.90 17.92
N LYS A 124 9.51 9.04 17.27
CA LYS A 124 8.11 8.72 17.62
C LYS A 124 7.13 9.91 17.57
N LYS A 125 7.54 11.06 17.02
CA LYS A 125 6.72 12.28 17.02
C LYS A 125 5.71 12.35 15.88
N GLN A 126 5.90 11.55 14.82
CA GLN A 126 5.05 11.60 13.64
C GLN A 126 4.97 10.23 12.96
N PHE A 127 3.98 10.08 12.09
CA PHE A 127 3.89 8.89 11.25
C PHE A 127 5.03 8.81 10.23
N LEU A 128 5.51 7.59 10.01
CA LEU A 128 6.27 7.17 8.84
C LEU A 128 5.34 6.37 7.93
N LEU A 129 4.89 7.01 6.85
CA LEU A 129 3.96 6.42 5.89
C LEU A 129 4.70 6.10 4.60
N ILE A 130 4.83 4.82 4.28
CA ILE A 130 5.53 4.34 3.09
C ILE A 130 4.51 3.67 2.17
N ASN A 131 4.25 4.28 1.02
CA ASN A 131 3.52 3.63 -0.05
C ASN A 131 4.51 2.79 -0.87
N LYS A 132 4.26 1.48 -0.95
CA LYS A 132 5.03 0.56 -1.79
C LYS A 132 4.22 0.28 -3.04
N VAL A 133 4.64 0.88 -4.15
CA VAL A 133 3.91 0.93 -5.41
C VAL A 133 4.77 0.39 -6.55
N ASP A 134 4.13 -0.22 -7.55
CA ASP A 134 4.80 -0.60 -8.80
C ASP A 134 5.39 0.65 -9.50
N VAL A 135 6.60 0.52 -10.05
CA VAL A 135 7.31 1.63 -10.68
C VAL A 135 6.54 2.21 -11.87
N GLU A 136 5.84 1.38 -12.65
CA GLU A 136 5.12 1.81 -13.84
C GLU A 136 3.94 2.71 -13.44
N LYS A 137 3.22 2.31 -12.39
CA LYS A 137 2.14 3.10 -11.79
C LYS A 137 2.65 4.42 -11.22
N TYR A 138 3.80 4.41 -10.57
CA TYR A 138 4.40 5.64 -10.05
C TYR A 138 4.75 6.62 -11.17
N ILE A 139 5.44 6.16 -12.21
CA ILE A 139 5.82 7.00 -13.36
C ILE A 139 4.59 7.57 -14.06
N GLY A 140 3.53 6.77 -14.23
CA GLY A 140 2.28 7.24 -14.85
C GLY A 140 1.51 8.27 -14.03
N GLY A 141 1.77 8.38 -12.73
CA GLY A 141 1.08 9.28 -11.81
C GLY A 141 1.88 10.54 -11.39
N VAL A 142 3.13 10.67 -11.83
CA VAL A 142 4.01 11.85 -11.64
C VAL A 142 3.88 12.78 -12.84
#